data_AF-A0A2A2M5H6-F1
#
_entry.id   AF-A0A2A2M5H6-F1
#
_cell.length_a   1.000
_cell.length_b   1.000
_cell.length_c   1.000
_cell.angle_alpha   90.00
_cell.angle_beta   90.00
_cell.angle_gamma   90.00
#
_symmetry.space_group_name_H-M   'P 1'
#
loop_
_entity.id
_entity.type
_entity.pdbx_description
1 polymer ?
#
loop_
_entity_poly.entity_id
_entity_poly.type
_entity_poly.pdbx_seq_one_letter_code
_entity_poly.pdbx_strand_id
1 'polypeptide(L)'
;MTEDLFPAAAFEAFAPEKVAPGALYLVSENAPSNVILGAGAGVFQASYVTLTPGTLLTGEALSPEGVADAWDAIADREGEIVPKTGAEQAMTIGKLLQGG
;
A
#
# COMPACT_ATOMS: atom_id res chain seq x y z
N MET A 1 -12.44 -9.17 23.50
CA MET A 1 -12.76 -8.49 22.21
C MET A 1 -12.38 -9.33 20.99
N THR A 2 -11.31 -10.13 21.00
CA THR A 2 -11.02 -11.13 19.96
C THR A 2 -11.41 -12.56 20.36
N GLU A 3 -11.72 -12.76 21.65
CA GLU A 3 -12.08 -14.04 22.29
C GLU A 3 -13.28 -14.75 21.64
N ASP A 4 -14.24 -14.00 21.09
CA ASP A 4 -15.43 -14.54 20.44
C ASP A 4 -15.24 -14.83 18.93
N LEU A 5 -14.09 -14.45 18.36
CA LEU A 5 -13.85 -14.50 16.90
C LEU A 5 -13.09 -15.75 16.45
N PHE A 6 -12.40 -16.43 17.37
CA PHE A 6 -11.48 -17.51 17.06
C PHE A 6 -11.82 -18.80 17.82
N PRO A 7 -11.63 -20.00 17.21
CA PRO A 7 -11.61 -21.25 17.95
C PRO A 7 -10.51 -21.22 19.02
N ALA A 8 -10.72 -21.89 20.17
CA ALA A 8 -9.77 -21.88 21.30
C ALA A 8 -8.30 -22.15 20.89
N ALA A 9 -8.09 -23.07 19.94
CA ALA A 9 -6.77 -23.43 19.43
C ALA A 9 -6.06 -22.32 18.62
N ALA A 10 -6.81 -21.34 18.08
CA ALA A 10 -6.24 -20.22 17.36
C ALA A 10 -5.71 -19.12 18.31
N PHE A 11 -6.12 -19.07 19.59
CA PHE A 11 -5.57 -18.09 20.54
C PHE A 11 -4.09 -18.34 20.85
N GLU A 12 -3.70 -19.60 21.03
CA GLU A 12 -2.28 -19.94 21.20
C GLU A 12 -1.47 -19.57 19.95
N ALA A 13 -2.05 -19.75 18.76
CA ALA A 13 -1.42 -19.33 17.52
C ALA A 13 -1.20 -17.81 17.50
N PHE A 14 -2.17 -17.00 17.91
CA PHE A 14 -2.12 -15.52 17.87
C PHE A 14 -1.68 -14.86 19.18
N ALA A 15 -0.90 -15.55 20.02
CA ALA A 15 -0.39 -15.00 21.27
C ALA A 15 0.46 -13.71 21.04
N PRO A 16 0.37 -12.68 21.92
CA PRO A 16 1.10 -11.42 21.78
C PRO A 16 2.63 -11.58 21.65
N GLU A 17 3.20 -12.59 22.30
CA GLU A 17 4.63 -12.91 22.25
C GLU A 17 5.09 -13.24 20.83
N LYS A 18 4.18 -13.69 19.97
CA LYS A 18 4.47 -14.04 18.58
C LYS A 18 4.48 -12.84 17.64
N VAL A 19 4.07 -11.65 18.09
CA VAL A 19 4.19 -10.39 17.33
C VAL A 19 5.17 -9.41 17.97
N ALA A 20 5.47 -9.56 19.26
CA ALA A 20 6.41 -8.71 20.00
C ALA A 20 7.78 -8.53 19.32
N PRO A 21 8.41 -9.55 18.69
CA PRO A 21 9.67 -9.37 17.98
C PRO A 21 9.61 -8.32 16.86
N GLY A 22 8.49 -8.26 16.12
CA GLY A 22 8.28 -7.26 15.07
C GLY A 22 8.21 -5.85 15.65
N ALA A 23 7.49 -5.68 16.76
CA ALA A 23 7.42 -4.38 17.46
C ALA A 23 8.79 -3.94 17.99
N LEU A 24 9.56 -4.85 18.60
CA LEU A 24 10.90 -4.56 19.10
C LEU A 24 11.87 -4.19 17.98
N TYR A 25 11.79 -4.86 16.82
CA TYR A 25 12.63 -4.51 15.67
C TYR A 25 12.33 -3.09 15.15
N LEU A 26 11.06 -2.71 15.05
CA LEU A 26 10.64 -1.39 14.55
C LEU A 26 11.03 -0.20 15.46
N VAL A 27 11.44 -0.46 16.70
CA VAL A 27 11.95 0.57 17.63
C VAL A 27 13.45 0.42 17.94
N SER A 28 14.13 -0.50 17.25
CA SER A 28 15.58 -0.70 17.39
C SER A 28 16.39 0.33 16.60
N GLU A 29 17.69 0.42 16.87
CA GLU A 29 18.61 1.31 16.11
C GLU A 29 18.68 0.96 14.62
N ASN A 30 18.39 -0.30 14.26
CA ASN A 30 18.40 -0.79 12.88
C ASN A 30 16.98 -0.80 12.25
N ALA A 31 16.02 -0.11 12.86
CA ALA A 31 14.65 -0.06 12.35
C ALA A 31 14.59 0.64 10.98
N PRO A 32 13.90 0.05 9.98
CA PRO A 32 13.69 0.71 8.70
C PRO A 32 12.71 1.87 8.84
N SER A 33 12.86 2.90 8.02
CA SER A 33 11.92 4.02 7.94
C SER A 33 10.76 3.72 7.01
N ASN A 34 9.59 4.32 7.27
CA ASN A 34 8.39 4.25 6.42
C ASN A 34 7.91 2.81 6.11
N VAL A 35 8.04 1.91 7.09
CA VAL A 35 7.58 0.52 6.96
C VAL A 35 6.24 0.32 7.67
N ILE A 36 5.33 -0.37 6.99
CA ILE A 36 4.12 -0.95 7.58
C ILE A 36 4.38 -2.44 7.72
N LEU A 37 4.47 -2.93 8.97
CA LEU A 37 4.68 -4.34 9.27
C LEU A 37 3.36 -4.99 9.70
N GLY A 38 2.85 -5.90 8.88
CA GLY A 38 1.82 -6.85 9.30
C GLY A 38 2.46 -7.94 10.15
N ALA A 39 1.85 -8.27 11.30
CA ALA A 39 2.33 -9.32 12.18
C ALA A 39 1.15 -10.12 12.77
N GLY A 40 1.26 -11.45 12.78
CA GLY A 40 0.23 -12.32 13.35
C GLY A 40 0.68 -13.77 13.37
N ALA A 41 0.45 -14.46 14.49
CA ALA A 41 0.81 -15.86 14.68
C ALA A 41 2.26 -16.26 14.34
N GLY A 42 3.21 -15.31 14.47
CA GLY A 42 4.62 -15.50 14.12
C GLY A 42 4.95 -15.24 12.65
N VAL A 43 3.96 -14.86 11.84
CA VAL A 43 4.15 -14.37 10.48
C VAL A 43 4.41 -12.86 10.52
N PHE A 44 5.36 -12.40 9.70
CA PHE A 44 5.70 -10.99 9.52
C PHE A 44 5.73 -10.65 8.03
N GLN A 45 5.05 -9.57 7.63
CA GLN A 45 4.87 -9.18 6.23
C GLN A 45 5.05 -7.67 6.09
N ALA A 46 5.73 -7.22 5.04
CA ALA A 46 5.79 -5.80 4.71
C ALA A 46 4.60 -5.45 3.81
N SER A 47 3.88 -4.39 4.18
CA SER A 47 2.80 -3.81 3.37
C SER A 47 3.28 -2.53 2.70
N TYR A 48 2.90 -2.35 1.44
CA TYR A 48 3.28 -1.19 0.63
C TYR A 48 2.04 -0.50 0.08
N VAL A 49 2.11 0.83 -0.03
CA VAL A 49 1.15 1.62 -0.80
C VAL A 49 1.72 1.79 -2.21
N THR A 50 0.94 1.39 -3.22
CA THR A 50 1.32 1.48 -4.63
C THR A 50 0.67 2.67 -5.32
N LEU A 51 1.23 3.06 -6.46
CA LEU A 51 0.75 4.12 -7.35
C LEU A 51 0.61 3.55 -8.76
N THR A 52 -0.61 3.59 -9.32
CA THR A 52 -0.89 3.17 -10.70
C THR A 52 -0.28 4.16 -11.71
N PRO A 53 -0.07 3.76 -12.97
CA PRO A 53 0.39 4.68 -14.00
C PRO A 53 -0.56 5.87 -14.23
N GLY A 54 -1.86 5.65 -14.02
CA GLY A 54 -2.90 6.66 -14.23
C GLY A 54 -3.14 6.99 -15.70
N THR A 55 -3.95 8.01 -15.94
CA THR A 55 -4.23 8.52 -17.30
C THR A 55 -4.34 10.04 -17.30
N LEU A 56 -4.00 10.66 -18.41
CA LEU A 56 -4.10 12.11 -18.60
C LEU A 56 -5.44 12.47 -19.22
N LEU A 57 -6.26 13.22 -18.47
CA LEU A 57 -7.50 13.81 -18.98
C LEU A 57 -7.26 15.24 -19.45
N THR A 58 -7.88 15.62 -20.56
CA THR A 58 -7.72 16.95 -21.17
C THR A 58 -9.04 17.47 -21.73
N GLY A 59 -9.13 18.79 -21.96
CA GLY A 59 -10.33 19.41 -22.53
C GLY A 59 -11.59 19.15 -21.69
N GLU A 60 -12.69 18.82 -22.35
CA GLU A 60 -13.97 18.51 -21.71
C GLU A 60 -13.94 17.22 -20.87
N ALA A 61 -13.00 16.32 -21.16
CA ALA A 61 -12.80 15.09 -20.39
C ALA A 61 -12.13 15.34 -19.04
N LEU A 62 -11.52 16.51 -18.79
CA LEU A 62 -11.05 16.91 -17.47
C LEU A 62 -12.23 17.38 -16.62
N SER A 63 -13.11 16.45 -16.29
CA SER A 63 -14.35 16.63 -15.55
C SER A 63 -14.58 15.45 -14.60
N PRO A 64 -15.46 15.58 -13.59
CA PRO A 64 -15.84 14.45 -12.75
C PRO A 64 -16.37 13.26 -13.55
N GLU A 65 -17.16 13.54 -14.59
CA GLU A 65 -17.70 12.52 -15.50
C GLU A 65 -16.58 11.84 -16.28
N GLY A 66 -15.61 12.60 -16.81
CA GLY A 66 -14.46 12.01 -17.49
C GLY A 66 -13.55 11.18 -16.58
N VAL A 67 -13.44 11.53 -15.30
CA VAL A 67 -12.76 10.68 -14.29
C VAL A 67 -13.52 9.39 -14.06
N ALA A 68 -14.86 9.45 -13.95
CA ALA A 68 -15.69 8.26 -13.78
C ALA A 68 -15.59 7.33 -15.02
N ASP A 69 -15.65 7.90 -16.22
CA ASP A 69 -15.52 7.17 -17.48
C ASP A 69 -14.13 6.53 -17.64
N ALA A 70 -13.08 7.16 -17.12
CA ALA A 70 -11.71 6.67 -17.19
C ALA A 70 -11.28 5.83 -15.97
N TRP A 71 -12.20 5.52 -15.05
CA TRP A 71 -11.86 4.90 -13.75
C TRP A 71 -11.13 3.57 -13.90
N ASP A 72 -11.53 2.73 -14.85
CA ASP A 72 -10.88 1.43 -15.08
C ASP A 72 -9.40 1.60 -15.45
N ALA A 73 -9.05 2.62 -16.24
CA ALA A 73 -7.66 2.93 -16.57
C ALA A 73 -6.89 3.57 -15.40
N ILE A 74 -7.56 4.37 -14.57
CA ILE A 74 -6.97 4.95 -13.35
C ILE A 74 -6.65 3.87 -12.32
N ALA A 75 -7.54 2.88 -12.18
CA ALA A 75 -7.45 1.80 -11.21
C ALA A 75 -6.64 0.58 -11.71
N ASP A 76 -6.22 0.58 -12.98
CA ASP A 76 -5.40 -0.49 -13.52
C ASP A 76 -4.05 -0.54 -12.80
N ARG A 77 -3.76 -1.72 -12.24
CA ARG A 77 -2.55 -1.98 -11.44
C ARG A 77 -1.40 -2.47 -12.29
N GLU A 78 -1.61 -2.74 -13.58
CA GLU A 78 -0.52 -3.08 -14.47
C GLU A 78 0.53 -1.95 -14.50
N GLY A 79 1.78 -2.30 -14.17
CA GLY A 79 2.87 -1.32 -14.11
C GLY A 79 2.86 -0.38 -12.90
N GLU A 80 2.04 -0.63 -11.88
CA GLU A 80 2.07 0.15 -10.64
C GLU A 80 3.46 0.10 -9.97
N ILE A 81 3.81 1.17 -9.27
CA ILE A 81 5.07 1.27 -8.54
C ILE A 81 4.81 1.45 -7.05
N VAL A 82 5.79 1.10 -6.22
CA VAL A 82 5.86 1.57 -4.83
C VAL A 82 6.72 2.83 -4.82
N PRO A 83 6.12 4.04 -4.79
CA PRO A 83 6.88 5.27 -4.88
C PRO A 83 7.79 5.41 -3.66
N LYS A 84 9.09 5.61 -3.85
CA LYS A 84 10.02 5.80 -2.72
C LYS A 84 9.99 7.23 -2.18
N THR A 85 9.57 8.18 -3.01
CA THR A 85 9.47 9.60 -2.67
C THR A 85 8.29 10.23 -3.41
N GLY A 86 7.79 11.36 -2.90
CA GLY A 86 6.74 12.13 -3.58
C GLY A 86 7.15 12.65 -4.98
N ALA A 87 8.45 12.79 -5.25
CA ALA A 87 8.94 13.22 -6.55
C ALA A 87 8.64 12.20 -7.66
N GLU A 88 8.53 10.92 -7.32
CA GLU A 88 8.20 9.87 -8.31
C GLU A 88 6.81 10.06 -8.91
N GLN A 89 5.83 10.53 -8.12
CA GLN A 89 4.52 10.89 -8.65
C GLN A 89 4.63 12.03 -9.69
N ALA A 90 5.37 13.10 -9.37
CA ALA A 90 5.57 14.20 -10.31
C ALA A 90 6.25 13.74 -11.61
N MET A 91 7.20 12.81 -11.54
CA MET A 91 7.82 12.22 -12.73
C MET A 91 6.85 11.39 -13.56
N THR A 92 5.97 10.60 -12.94
CA THR A 92 4.93 9.84 -13.67
C THR A 92 3.97 10.78 -14.41
N ILE A 93 3.55 11.88 -13.78
CA ILE A 93 2.75 12.93 -14.42
C ILE A 93 3.50 13.53 -15.61
N GLY A 94 4.79 13.85 -15.43
CA GLY A 94 5.64 14.39 -16.50
C GLY A 94 5.77 13.47 -17.71
N LYS A 95 5.81 12.14 -17.51
CA LYS A 95 5.83 11.16 -18.62
C LYS A 95 4.53 11.17 -19.41
N LEU A 96 3.39 11.16 -18.73
CA LEU A 96 2.07 11.21 -19.37
C LEU A 96 1.91 12.50 -20.20
N LEU A 97 2.36 13.65 -19.69
CA LEU A 97 2.33 14.92 -20.43
C LEU A 97 3.23 14.93 -21.68
N GLN A 98 4.23 14.06 -21.75
CA GLN A 98 5.15 13.93 -22.90
C GLN A 98 4.70 12.87 -23.92
N GLY A 99 3.57 12.20 -23.71
CA GLY A 99 3.02 11.21 -24.63
C GLY A 99 3.24 9.74 -24.25
N GLY A 100 3.72 9.46 -23.03
CA GLY A 100 3.88 8.09 -22.50
C GLY A 100 5.29 7.54 -22.63
#